data_AF-T2II60-F1
#
_entry.id   AF-T2II60-F1
#
_cell.length_a   1.000
_cell.length_b   1.000
_cell.length_c   1.000
_cell.angle_alpha   90.00
_cell.angle_beta   90.00
_cell.angle_gamma   90.00
#
_symmetry.space_group_name_H-M   'P 1'
#
loop_
_entity.id
_entity.type
_entity.pdbx_description
1 polymer ?
#
loop_
_entity_poly.entity_id
_entity_poly.type
_entity_poly.pdbx_seq_one_letter_code
_entity_poly.pdbx_strand_id
1 'polypeptide(L)'
;MRGSVNPYFGVYKEPLYNTQIEIQTISKSDWSKVIATIGSKASWVSKLLMNEVPDNIEEAFRPFKLHLLPHRKDFSTTCSCPDYSNPCKHIAGVYYLIAAELDQDPFLLFELRGMTRQALQMELEKSPLGSALGESLKSQPLAPQPVDYYYTKPQKISLPQLNSVQDYWLGSKPLPKTVETSSESSIAAISVKKGGDYPPFWGRDNSFLEVMEEFYERVRTKNKDLG
;
A
#
# COMPACT_ATOMS: atom_id res chain seq x y z
N MET A 1 21.38 46.01 -47.74
CA MET A 1 20.88 45.45 -46.47
C MET A 1 19.76 44.47 -46.81
N ARG A 2 19.99 43.15 -46.69
CA ARG A 2 18.92 42.16 -46.92
C ARG A 2 18.03 42.17 -45.68
N GLY A 3 16.84 42.77 -45.80
CA GLY A 3 15.84 42.77 -44.73
C GLY A 3 15.48 41.35 -44.35
N SER A 4 15.36 41.10 -43.03
CA SER A 4 14.86 39.84 -42.50
C SER A 4 13.50 39.55 -43.14
N VAL A 5 13.43 38.52 -43.99
CA VAL A 5 12.17 38.06 -44.57
C VAL A 5 11.38 37.44 -43.43
N ASN A 6 10.28 38.09 -43.04
CA ASN A 6 9.39 37.57 -42.03
C ASN A 6 8.85 36.20 -42.52
N PRO A 7 9.14 35.09 -41.84
CA PRO A 7 8.75 33.75 -42.27
C PRO A 7 7.23 33.52 -42.29
N TYR A 8 6.45 34.47 -41.76
CA TYR A 8 4.98 34.43 -41.72
C TYR A 8 4.30 35.23 -42.85
N PHE A 9 5.05 35.91 -43.72
CA PHE A 9 4.49 36.64 -44.87
C PHE A 9 4.08 35.67 -46.00
N GLY A 10 2.82 35.74 -46.45
CA GLY A 10 2.30 34.91 -47.56
C GLY A 10 1.81 33.52 -47.15
N VAL A 11 1.65 33.25 -45.85
CA VAL A 11 1.10 31.99 -45.33
C VAL A 11 -0.43 32.07 -45.31
N TYR A 12 -1.08 31.48 -46.33
CA TYR A 12 -2.55 31.43 -46.44
C TYR A 12 -3.17 30.13 -45.90
N LYS A 13 -2.33 29.19 -45.46
CA LYS A 13 -2.71 27.89 -44.87
C LYS A 13 -1.82 27.62 -43.66
N GLU A 14 -2.41 27.13 -42.58
CA GLU A 14 -1.69 26.85 -41.34
C GLU A 14 -0.58 25.78 -41.59
N PRO A 15 0.69 26.09 -41.29
CA PRO A 15 1.79 25.16 -41.49
C PRO A 15 1.81 24.10 -40.39
N LEU A 16 2.20 22.87 -40.76
CA LEU A 16 2.43 21.78 -39.81
C LEU A 16 3.93 21.68 -39.51
N TYR A 17 4.28 21.48 -38.24
CA TYR A 17 5.66 21.33 -37.80
C TYR A 17 5.88 19.97 -37.15
N ASN A 18 6.95 19.29 -37.55
CA ASN A 18 7.45 18.14 -36.82
C ASN A 18 8.14 18.60 -35.53
N THR A 19 7.75 18.03 -34.39
CA THR A 19 8.29 18.31 -33.05
C THR A 19 8.61 16.99 -32.36
N GLN A 20 9.83 16.86 -31.85
CA GLN A 20 10.33 15.65 -31.21
C GLN A 20 10.89 16.02 -29.83
N ILE A 21 10.55 15.22 -28.83
CA ILE A 21 11.04 15.32 -27.46
C ILE A 21 11.57 13.94 -27.09
N GLU A 22 12.84 13.91 -26.69
CA GLU A 22 13.52 12.73 -26.20
C GLU A 22 13.84 12.94 -24.72
N ILE A 23 13.65 11.88 -23.94
CA ILE A 23 13.95 11.87 -22.51
C ILE A 23 15.07 10.86 -22.29
N GLN A 24 16.12 11.26 -21.59
CA GLN A 24 17.23 10.39 -21.26
C GLN A 24 16.75 9.22 -20.41
N THR A 25 17.11 8.00 -20.83
CA THR A 25 16.77 6.77 -20.12
C THR A 25 17.78 6.47 -19.02
N ILE A 26 17.35 5.70 -18.02
CA ILE A 26 18.23 5.18 -16.98
C ILE A 26 18.81 3.84 -17.45
N SER A 27 20.10 3.60 -17.19
CA SER A 27 20.76 2.37 -17.61
C SER A 27 20.15 1.14 -16.93
N LYS A 28 20.18 -0.02 -17.59
CA LYS A 28 19.66 -1.27 -17.01
C LYS A 28 20.34 -1.62 -15.67
N SER A 29 21.65 -1.40 -15.58
CA SER A 29 22.43 -1.65 -14.36
C SER A 29 22.02 -0.74 -13.20
N ASP A 30 21.63 0.50 -13.50
CA ASP A 30 21.18 1.44 -12.47
C ASP A 30 19.75 1.16 -12.04
N TRP A 31 18.88 0.78 -12.97
CA TRP A 31 17.55 0.26 -12.66
C TRP A 31 17.61 -0.93 -11.69
N SER A 32 18.53 -1.88 -11.88
CA SER A 32 18.71 -3.00 -10.96
C SER A 32 19.03 -2.54 -9.52
N LYS A 33 19.86 -1.50 -9.34
CA LYS A 33 20.19 -0.96 -8.01
C LYS A 33 18.99 -0.25 -7.37
N VAL A 34 18.25 0.53 -8.16
CA VAL A 34 17.03 1.21 -7.71
C VAL A 34 15.97 0.19 -7.31
N ILE A 35 15.74 -0.83 -8.13
CA ILE A 35 14.76 -1.90 -7.84
C ILE A 35 15.13 -2.66 -6.57
N ALA A 36 16.41 -2.95 -6.35
CA ALA A 36 16.84 -3.56 -5.09
C ALA A 36 16.49 -2.68 -3.87
N THR A 37 16.61 -1.36 -4.01
CA THR A 37 16.24 -0.40 -2.96
C THR A 37 14.72 -0.35 -2.77
N ILE A 38 13.95 -0.33 -3.86
CA ILE A 38 12.48 -0.38 -3.82
C ILE A 38 12.01 -1.68 -3.14
N GLY A 39 12.56 -2.82 -3.58
CA GLY A 39 12.29 -4.16 -3.07
C GLY A 39 12.62 -4.36 -1.60
N SER A 40 13.39 -3.45 -0.98
CA SER A 40 13.72 -3.49 0.45
C SER A 40 12.63 -2.88 1.34
N LYS A 41 11.69 -2.10 0.79
CA LYS A 41 10.62 -1.43 1.56
C LYS A 41 9.24 -1.94 1.15
N ALA A 42 8.55 -2.60 2.07
CA ALA A 42 7.23 -3.19 1.84
C ALA A 42 6.20 -2.16 1.32
N SER A 43 6.24 -0.92 1.82
CA SER A 43 5.32 0.15 1.42
C SER A 43 5.45 0.56 -0.04
N TRP A 44 6.66 0.53 -0.60
CA TRP A 44 6.87 0.84 -2.01
C TRP A 44 6.51 -0.34 -2.90
N VAL A 45 6.93 -1.55 -2.51
CA VAL A 45 6.58 -2.78 -3.23
C VAL A 45 5.07 -2.94 -3.33
N SER A 46 4.34 -2.74 -2.22
CA SER A 46 2.89 -2.92 -2.20
C SER A 46 2.17 -1.96 -3.13
N LYS A 47 2.48 -0.66 -3.04
CA LYS A 47 1.90 0.35 -3.91
C LYS A 47 2.19 0.06 -5.39
N LEU A 48 3.44 -0.23 -5.75
CA LEU A 48 3.81 -0.46 -7.14
C LEU A 48 3.18 -1.73 -7.73
N LEU A 49 3.04 -2.80 -6.94
CA LEU A 49 2.31 -4.00 -7.35
C LEU A 49 0.79 -3.77 -7.45
N MET A 50 0.25 -2.80 -6.70
CA MET A 50 -1.14 -2.35 -6.80
C MET A 50 -1.37 -1.28 -7.88
N ASN A 51 -0.39 -1.04 -8.77
CA ASN A 51 -0.41 0.01 -9.78
C ASN A 51 -0.56 1.43 -9.22
N GLU A 52 0.02 1.70 -8.05
CA GLU A 52 0.11 3.02 -7.43
C GLU A 52 1.58 3.46 -7.33
N VAL A 53 1.89 4.68 -7.77
CA VAL A 53 3.23 5.25 -7.63
C VAL A 53 3.34 5.99 -6.28
N PRO A 54 4.26 5.60 -5.37
CA PRO A 54 4.42 6.27 -4.08
C PRO A 54 4.91 7.73 -4.21
N ASP A 55 4.37 8.65 -3.42
CA ASP A 55 4.79 10.08 -3.42
C ASP A 55 6.28 10.28 -3.13
N ASN A 56 6.86 9.40 -2.30
CA ASN A 56 8.27 9.45 -1.91
C ASN A 56 9.16 8.51 -2.75
N ILE A 57 8.72 8.08 -3.93
CA ILE A 57 9.46 7.14 -4.79
C ILE A 57 10.86 7.65 -5.17
N GLU A 58 11.04 8.97 -5.30
CA GLU A 58 12.34 9.63 -5.56
C GLU A 58 13.42 9.26 -4.54
N GLU A 59 13.05 8.94 -3.29
CA GLU A 59 14.00 8.51 -2.27
C GLU A 59 14.74 7.21 -2.64
N ALA A 60 14.15 6.35 -3.47
CA ALA A 60 14.80 5.14 -3.96
C ALA A 60 15.92 5.43 -4.97
N PHE A 61 15.89 6.60 -5.62
CA PHE A 61 16.86 7.00 -6.65
C PHE A 61 18.02 7.82 -6.08
N ARG A 62 17.76 8.61 -5.03
CA ARG A 62 18.74 9.50 -4.37
C ARG A 62 20.10 8.86 -4.05
N PRO A 63 20.20 7.63 -3.48
CA PRO A 63 21.48 7.03 -3.13
C PRO A 63 22.43 6.84 -4.32
N PHE A 64 21.88 6.75 -5.53
CA PHE A 64 22.63 6.53 -6.77
C PHE A 64 22.85 7.81 -7.58
N LYS A 65 22.47 8.98 -7.02
CA LYS A 65 22.47 10.28 -7.72
C LYS A 65 21.63 10.26 -9.00
N LEU A 66 20.55 9.49 -8.98
CA LEU A 66 19.57 9.37 -10.05
C LEU A 66 18.27 10.05 -9.62
N HIS A 67 17.42 10.28 -10.61
CA HIS A 67 16.08 10.84 -10.44
C HIS A 67 15.11 10.10 -11.36
N LEU A 68 13.90 9.84 -10.90
CA LEU A 68 12.84 9.32 -11.76
C LEU A 68 12.29 10.46 -12.62
N LEU A 69 12.00 11.59 -11.96
CA LEU A 69 11.59 12.83 -12.59
C LEU A 69 12.79 13.43 -13.36
N PRO A 70 12.63 13.67 -14.67
CA PRO A 70 13.73 14.17 -15.50
C PRO A 70 14.05 15.62 -15.15
N HIS A 71 15.34 15.95 -15.15
CA HIS A 71 15.80 17.33 -15.10
C HIS A 71 15.83 17.96 -16.49
N ARG A 72 15.94 19.30 -16.57
CA ARG A 72 16.04 20.03 -17.84
C ARG A 72 17.09 19.45 -18.81
N LYS A 73 18.23 18.99 -18.27
CA LYS A 73 19.34 18.41 -19.04
C LYS A 73 19.04 17.00 -19.61
N ASP A 74 18.03 16.33 -19.07
CA ASP A 74 17.62 15.00 -19.49
C ASP A 74 16.70 15.06 -20.72
N PHE A 75 16.26 16.26 -21.12
CA PHE A 75 15.43 16.48 -22.30
C PHE A 75 16.27 16.92 -23.50
N SER A 76 16.07 16.26 -24.63
CA SER A 76 16.55 16.70 -25.95
C SER A 76 15.33 17.00 -26.82
N THR A 77 15.21 18.22 -27.33
CA THR A 77 14.03 18.69 -28.07
C THR A 77 14.41 19.27 -29.41
N THR A 78 13.65 18.92 -30.44
CA THR A 78 13.80 19.47 -31.78
C THR A 78 12.43 19.86 -32.35
N CYS A 79 12.39 20.97 -33.09
CA CYS A 79 11.17 21.39 -33.78
C CYS A 79 11.56 22.01 -35.13
N SER A 80 10.81 21.69 -36.18
CA SER A 80 11.02 22.22 -37.54
C SER A 80 10.47 23.64 -37.75
N CYS A 81 9.99 24.30 -36.70
CA CYS A 81 9.45 25.66 -36.79
C CYS A 81 10.57 26.71 -36.95
N PRO A 82 10.28 27.88 -37.54
CA PRO A 82 11.27 28.95 -37.73
C PRO A 82 11.63 29.72 -36.45
N ASP A 83 11.13 29.28 -35.29
CA ASP A 83 11.43 29.89 -33.98
C ASP A 83 12.76 29.34 -33.43
N TYR A 84 13.65 30.22 -33.01
CA TYR A 84 14.96 29.88 -32.45
C TYR A 84 14.91 29.60 -30.94
N SER A 85 13.76 29.82 -30.29
CA SER A 85 13.57 29.59 -28.86
C SER A 85 13.48 28.09 -28.54
N ASN A 86 14.09 27.66 -27.41
CA ASN A 86 13.92 26.31 -26.89
C ASN A 86 13.60 26.33 -25.37
N PRO A 87 12.36 25.96 -24.96
CA PRO A 87 11.26 25.45 -25.79
C PRO A 87 10.56 26.55 -26.61
N CYS A 88 10.22 26.26 -27.86
CA CYS A 88 9.29 27.07 -28.65
C CYS A 88 7.83 26.73 -28.27
N LYS A 89 6.85 27.49 -28.77
CA LYS A 89 5.41 27.25 -28.48
C LYS A 89 4.94 25.83 -28.83
N HIS A 90 5.52 25.20 -29.84
CA HIS A 90 5.15 23.84 -30.25
C HIS A 90 5.72 22.79 -29.28
N ILE A 91 7.00 22.92 -28.89
CA ILE A 91 7.62 22.06 -27.88
C ILE A 91 6.87 22.20 -26.54
N ALA A 92 6.53 23.44 -26.15
CA ALA A 92 5.73 23.69 -24.96
C ALA A 92 4.34 23.01 -25.02
N GLY A 93 3.69 23.04 -26.19
CA GLY A 93 2.43 22.33 -26.41
C GLY A 93 2.57 20.81 -26.25
N VAL A 94 3.64 20.22 -26.79
CA VAL A 94 3.91 18.77 -26.62
C VAL A 94 4.24 18.45 -25.16
N TYR A 95 5.00 19.29 -24.45
CA TYR A 95 5.22 19.10 -23.00
C TYR A 95 3.93 19.10 -22.21
N TYR A 96 3.00 20.00 -22.53
CA TYR A 96 1.70 20.05 -21.88
C TYR A 96 0.91 18.75 -22.10
N LEU A 97 0.92 18.23 -23.33
CA LEU A 97 0.28 16.95 -23.64
C LEU A 97 0.93 15.79 -22.88
N ILE A 98 2.27 15.71 -22.86
CA ILE A 98 2.98 14.66 -22.11
C ILE A 98 2.63 14.76 -20.62
N ALA A 99 2.62 15.96 -20.04
CA ALA A 99 2.25 16.15 -18.64
C ALA A 99 0.81 15.67 -18.36
N ALA A 100 -0.15 16.00 -19.24
CA ALA A 100 -1.53 15.57 -19.10
C ALA A 100 -1.70 14.03 -19.21
N GLU A 101 -0.88 13.36 -20.01
CA GLU A 101 -0.84 11.89 -20.06
C GLU A 101 -0.20 11.29 -18.80
N LEU A 102 0.86 11.90 -18.27
CA LEU A 102 1.50 11.47 -17.02
C LEU A 102 0.59 11.64 -15.79
N ASP A 103 -0.24 12.69 -15.78
CA ASP A 103 -1.24 12.90 -14.73
C ASP A 103 -2.32 11.80 -14.75
N GLN A 104 -2.58 11.19 -15.91
CA GLN A 104 -3.53 10.09 -16.07
C GLN A 104 -2.90 8.71 -15.78
N ASP A 105 -1.70 8.44 -16.31
CA ASP A 105 -0.95 7.21 -16.05
C ASP A 105 0.52 7.54 -15.68
N PRO A 106 0.85 7.59 -14.38
CA PRO A 106 2.21 7.92 -13.93
C PRO A 106 3.23 6.82 -14.26
N PHE A 107 2.81 5.60 -14.61
CA PHE A 107 3.74 4.55 -15.03
C PHE A 107 4.36 4.81 -16.39
N LEU A 108 3.76 5.66 -17.22
CA LEU A 108 4.37 6.13 -18.47
C LEU A 108 5.73 6.80 -18.23
N LEU A 109 5.93 7.43 -17.07
CA LEU A 109 7.23 8.03 -16.72
C LEU A 109 8.32 6.96 -16.60
N PHE A 110 8.01 5.80 -16.00
CA PHE A 110 8.96 4.69 -15.91
C PHE A 110 9.33 4.19 -17.32
N GLU A 111 8.33 4.08 -18.20
CA GLU A 111 8.51 3.66 -19.59
C GLU A 111 9.41 4.63 -20.36
N LEU A 112 9.16 5.94 -20.24
CA LEU A 112 10.00 7.00 -20.80
C LEU A 112 11.43 6.96 -20.23
N ARG A 113 11.61 6.46 -19.00
CA ARG A 113 12.92 6.26 -18.36
C ARG A 113 13.52 4.87 -18.63
N GLY A 114 12.92 4.09 -19.54
CA GLY A 114 13.45 2.82 -20.04
C GLY A 114 13.04 1.58 -19.23
N MET A 115 12.00 1.68 -18.39
CA MET A 115 11.48 0.57 -17.58
C MET A 115 9.98 0.42 -17.78
N THR A 116 9.53 -0.67 -18.40
CA THR A 116 8.10 -0.90 -18.57
C THR A 116 7.43 -1.28 -17.25
N ARG A 117 6.14 -0.95 -17.10
CA ARG A 117 5.35 -1.33 -15.92
C ARG A 117 5.44 -2.84 -15.63
N GLN A 118 5.29 -3.66 -16.67
CA GLN A 118 5.37 -5.12 -16.56
C GLN A 118 6.77 -5.57 -16.13
N ALA A 119 7.84 -4.99 -16.71
CA ALA A 119 9.21 -5.31 -16.32
C ALA A 119 9.50 -4.90 -14.87
N LEU A 120 9.04 -3.73 -14.45
CA LEU A 120 9.16 -3.27 -13.06
C LEU A 120 8.48 -4.24 -12.09
N GLN A 121 7.24 -4.62 -12.36
CA GLN A 121 6.49 -5.56 -11.52
C GLN A 121 7.16 -6.93 -11.48
N MET A 122 7.59 -7.46 -12.62
CA MET A 122 8.32 -8.73 -12.69
C MET A 122 9.61 -8.72 -11.88
N GLU A 123 10.40 -7.63 -11.93
CA GLU A 123 11.61 -7.51 -11.13
C GLU A 123 11.31 -7.33 -9.63
N LEU A 124 10.23 -6.63 -9.28
CA LEU A 124 9.80 -6.49 -7.88
C LEU A 124 9.29 -7.82 -7.30
N GLU A 125 8.54 -8.62 -8.08
CA GLU A 125 8.08 -9.95 -7.67
C GLU A 125 9.25 -10.91 -7.35
N LYS A 126 10.44 -10.69 -7.91
CA LYS A 126 11.64 -11.49 -7.57
C LYS A 126 12.24 -11.13 -6.20
N SER A 127 11.89 -9.97 -5.63
CA SER A 127 12.35 -9.60 -4.30
C SER A 127 11.63 -10.45 -3.22
N PRO A 128 12.25 -10.71 -2.05
CA PRO A 128 11.59 -11.48 -1.00
C PRO A 128 10.22 -10.91 -0.59
N LEU A 129 10.11 -9.58 -0.50
CA LEU A 129 8.86 -8.89 -0.16
C LEU A 129 7.85 -8.95 -1.32
N GLY A 130 8.30 -8.77 -2.56
CA GLY A 130 7.42 -8.82 -3.72
C GLY A 130 6.91 -10.23 -4.02
N SER A 131 7.70 -11.27 -3.78
CA SER A 131 7.26 -12.66 -3.90
C SER A 131 6.16 -12.97 -2.89
N ALA A 132 6.38 -12.64 -1.61
CA ALA A 132 5.40 -12.86 -0.55
C ALA A 132 4.08 -12.11 -0.81
N LEU A 133 4.17 -10.84 -1.26
CA LEU A 133 2.97 -10.06 -1.58
C LEU A 133 2.30 -10.53 -2.88
N GLY A 134 3.08 -10.84 -3.90
CA GLY A 134 2.59 -11.36 -5.18
C GLY A 134 1.82 -12.66 -5.02
N GLU A 135 2.30 -13.57 -4.16
CA GLU A 135 1.56 -14.78 -3.76
C GLU A 135 0.23 -14.43 -3.08
N SER A 136 0.22 -13.46 -2.17
CA SER A 136 -1.01 -13.01 -1.51
C SER A 136 -1.98 -12.28 -2.42
N LEU A 137 -1.51 -11.63 -3.50
CA LEU A 137 -2.38 -10.98 -4.49
C LEU A 137 -2.95 -11.98 -5.50
N LYS A 138 -2.19 -13.04 -5.80
CA LYS A 138 -2.60 -14.14 -6.69
C LYS A 138 -3.48 -15.16 -5.97
N SER A 139 -3.43 -15.23 -4.64
CA SER A 139 -4.32 -16.10 -3.88
C SER A 139 -5.76 -15.61 -4.04
N GLN A 140 -6.63 -16.50 -4.52
CA GLN A 140 -8.05 -16.20 -4.62
C GLN A 140 -8.58 -15.90 -3.21
N PRO A 141 -9.43 -14.88 -3.03
CA PRO A 141 -10.13 -14.69 -1.77
C PRO A 141 -10.87 -15.99 -1.49
N LEU A 142 -10.52 -16.63 -0.36
CA LEU A 142 -11.22 -17.82 0.11
C LEU A 142 -12.72 -17.48 0.10
N ALA A 143 -13.49 -18.20 -0.70
CA ALA A 143 -14.92 -18.01 -0.73
C ALA A 143 -15.42 -18.15 0.71
N PRO A 144 -16.21 -17.18 1.23
CA PRO A 144 -16.71 -17.27 2.58
C PRO A 144 -17.48 -18.57 2.70
N GLN A 145 -16.99 -19.48 3.55
CA GLN A 145 -17.71 -20.72 3.78
C GLN A 145 -18.97 -20.38 4.58
N PRO A 146 -20.17 -20.73 4.07
CA PRO A 146 -21.40 -20.51 4.81
C PRO A 146 -21.30 -21.31 6.11
N VAL A 147 -21.28 -20.60 7.23
CA VAL A 147 -21.41 -21.20 8.55
C VAL A 147 -22.89 -21.21 8.91
N ASP A 148 -23.37 -22.37 9.37
CA ASP A 148 -24.77 -22.54 9.76
C ASP A 148 -25.17 -21.65 10.95
N TYR A 149 -24.19 -21.14 11.71
CA TYR A 149 -24.41 -20.36 12.92
C TYR A 149 -23.40 -19.22 13.04
N TYR A 150 -23.86 -18.05 13.51
CA TYR A 150 -23.03 -16.87 13.81
C TYR A 150 -22.20 -16.99 15.10
N TYR A 151 -22.27 -18.12 15.80
CA TYR A 151 -21.64 -18.33 17.10
C TYR A 151 -21.01 -19.72 17.18
N THR A 152 -19.95 -19.84 18.00
CA THR A 152 -19.30 -21.13 18.27
C THR A 152 -20.28 -22.07 18.95
N LYS A 153 -20.71 -23.12 18.26
CA LYS A 153 -21.57 -24.15 18.88
C LYS A 153 -20.73 -25.02 19.83
N PRO A 154 -21.17 -25.22 21.09
CA PRO A 154 -20.54 -26.18 21.97
C PRO A 154 -20.69 -27.58 21.35
N GLN A 155 -19.56 -28.20 21.02
CA GLN A 155 -19.52 -29.59 20.57
C GLN A 155 -19.41 -30.51 21.78
N LYS A 156 -20.19 -31.59 21.77
CA LYS A 156 -20.04 -32.64 22.78
C LYS A 156 -18.73 -33.38 22.50
N ILE A 157 -17.80 -33.27 23.43
CA ILE A 157 -16.58 -34.07 23.41
C ILE A 157 -16.93 -35.40 24.08
N SER A 158 -16.58 -36.52 23.45
CA SER A 158 -16.71 -37.83 24.07
C SER A 158 -15.74 -37.90 25.24
N LEU A 159 -16.27 -38.06 26.45
CA LEU A 159 -15.44 -38.29 27.64
C LEU A 159 -14.73 -39.66 27.51
N PRO A 160 -13.46 -39.78 27.93
CA PRO A 160 -12.82 -41.08 28.03
C PRO A 160 -13.63 -42.00 28.94
N GLN A 161 -13.77 -43.27 28.56
CA GLN A 161 -14.46 -44.25 29.38
C GLN A 161 -13.70 -44.46 30.70
N LEU A 162 -14.38 -44.20 31.81
CA LEU A 162 -13.88 -44.46 33.15
C LEU A 162 -14.24 -45.90 33.52
N ASN A 163 -13.22 -46.73 33.76
CA ASN A 163 -13.43 -48.13 34.11
C ASN A 163 -13.79 -48.30 35.60
N SER A 164 -13.47 -47.32 36.45
CA SER A 164 -13.80 -47.31 37.87
C SER A 164 -14.00 -45.90 38.44
N VAL A 165 -14.65 -45.79 39.60
CA VAL A 165 -14.80 -44.55 40.36
C VAL A 165 -13.43 -44.05 40.85
N GLN A 166 -12.49 -44.95 41.14
CA GLN A 166 -11.12 -44.58 41.55
C GLN A 166 -10.37 -43.85 40.43
N ASP A 167 -10.53 -44.28 39.18
CA ASP A 167 -9.89 -43.63 38.03
C ASP A 167 -10.34 -42.18 37.84
N TYR A 168 -11.57 -41.86 38.23
CA TYR A 168 -12.11 -40.50 38.19
C TYR A 168 -11.45 -39.58 39.21
N TRP A 169 -11.29 -40.05 40.46
CA TRP A 169 -10.74 -39.24 41.55
C TRP A 169 -9.21 -39.16 41.53
N LEU A 170 -8.53 -40.22 41.07
CA LEU A 170 -7.07 -40.28 41.06
C LEU A 170 -6.46 -39.79 39.75
N GLY A 171 -7.23 -39.87 38.65
CA GLY A 171 -6.74 -39.53 37.31
C GLY A 171 -5.72 -40.54 36.80
N SER A 172 -5.80 -40.92 35.52
CA SER A 172 -4.81 -41.79 34.88
C SER A 172 -3.52 -41.06 34.47
N LYS A 173 -3.51 -39.72 34.56
CA LYS A 173 -2.34 -38.87 34.29
C LYS A 173 -2.07 -37.99 35.50
N PRO A 174 -0.80 -37.84 35.92
CA PRO A 174 -0.44 -36.86 36.95
C PRO A 174 -0.88 -35.46 36.50
N LEU A 175 -1.47 -34.71 37.42
CA LEU A 175 -1.86 -33.33 37.16
C LEU A 175 -0.64 -32.53 36.70
N PRO A 176 -0.77 -31.66 35.69
CA PRO A 176 0.32 -30.75 35.33
C PRO A 176 0.68 -29.91 36.55
N LYS A 177 1.98 -29.87 36.89
CA LYS A 177 2.49 -29.13 38.05
C LYS A 177 2.27 -27.62 37.95
N THR A 178 2.08 -27.14 36.72
CA THR A 178 1.69 -25.78 36.37
C THR A 178 0.28 -25.82 35.83
N VAL A 179 -0.66 -25.28 36.61
CA VAL A 179 -1.98 -24.93 36.09
C VAL A 179 -1.78 -23.72 35.20
N GLU A 180 -1.91 -23.89 33.88
CA GLU A 180 -2.09 -22.75 32.99
C GLU A 180 -3.39 -22.06 33.42
N THR A 181 -3.23 -21.02 34.23
CA THR A 181 -4.35 -20.17 34.58
C THR A 181 -4.85 -19.62 33.26
N SER A 182 -6.10 -19.91 32.91
CA SER A 182 -6.76 -19.32 31.76
C SER A 182 -6.50 -17.82 31.83
N SER A 183 -5.75 -17.29 30.86
CA SER A 183 -5.59 -15.84 30.76
C SER A 183 -7.02 -15.30 30.63
N GLU A 184 -7.45 -14.51 31.62
CA GLU A 184 -8.70 -13.78 31.50
C GLU A 184 -8.70 -13.12 30.12
N SER A 185 -9.77 -13.32 29.37
CA SER A 185 -9.94 -12.69 28.07
C SER A 185 -9.58 -11.21 28.22
N SER A 186 -8.59 -10.75 27.45
CA SER A 186 -7.98 -9.42 27.58
C SER A 186 -8.94 -8.26 27.26
N ILE A 187 -10.16 -8.56 26.86
CA ILE A 187 -11.19 -7.58 26.53
C ILE A 187 -12.05 -7.36 27.78
N ALA A 188 -11.70 -6.32 28.54
CA ALA A 188 -12.54 -5.82 29.62
C ALA A 188 -13.95 -5.49 29.10
N ALA A 189 -14.96 -5.84 29.90
CA ALA A 189 -16.35 -5.42 29.71
C ALA A 189 -16.96 -5.72 28.32
N ILE A 190 -16.68 -6.89 27.73
CA ILE A 190 -17.18 -7.27 26.38
C ILE A 190 -18.71 -7.17 26.23
N SER A 191 -19.47 -7.49 27.28
CA SER A 191 -20.93 -7.36 27.29
C SER A 191 -21.40 -5.91 27.20
N VAL A 192 -20.63 -4.96 27.76
CA VAL A 192 -20.93 -3.53 27.70
C VAL A 192 -20.62 -2.99 26.30
N LYS A 193 -19.46 -3.37 25.74
CA LYS A 193 -19.03 -2.94 24.39
C LYS A 193 -19.98 -3.35 23.27
N LYS A 194 -20.71 -4.46 23.43
CA LYS A 194 -21.73 -4.91 22.46
C LYS A 194 -22.98 -4.01 22.43
N GLY A 195 -23.24 -3.24 23.48
CA GLY A 195 -24.42 -2.37 23.62
C GLY A 195 -24.31 -1.01 22.90
N GLY A 196 -23.14 -0.67 22.38
CA GLY A 196 -22.89 0.63 21.75
C GLY A 196 -22.68 1.76 22.76
N ASP A 197 -22.33 2.93 22.22
CA ASP A 197 -21.77 4.03 23.01
C ASP A 197 -22.82 4.92 23.71
N TYR A 198 -24.04 4.94 23.15
CA TYR A 198 -25.18 5.73 23.64
C TYR A 198 -26.45 4.87 23.68
N PRO A 199 -26.59 3.97 24.67
CA PRO A 199 -27.78 3.17 24.78
C PRO A 199 -28.99 4.03 25.22
N PRO A 200 -30.24 3.63 24.92
CA PRO A 200 -31.44 4.45 25.18
C PRO A 200 -31.67 4.87 26.65
N PHE A 201 -31.07 4.15 27.61
CA PHE A 201 -31.15 4.49 29.03
C PHE A 201 -30.08 5.49 29.49
N TRP A 202 -29.11 5.81 28.64
CA TRP A 202 -27.99 6.69 28.95
C TRP A 202 -28.27 8.12 28.53
N GLY A 203 -28.93 8.87 29.43
CA GLY A 203 -29.30 10.27 29.20
C GLY A 203 -28.20 11.29 29.51
N ARG A 204 -26.92 10.90 29.42
CA ARG A 204 -25.77 11.82 29.63
C ARG A 204 -25.07 12.10 28.31
N ASP A 205 -24.44 13.26 28.22
CA ASP A 205 -23.77 13.73 26.99
C ASP A 205 -22.37 13.11 26.77
N ASN A 206 -21.89 12.26 27.68
CA ASN A 206 -20.61 11.57 27.56
C ASN A 206 -20.78 10.09 27.19
N SER A 207 -19.73 9.42 26.71
CA SER A 207 -19.77 8.01 26.31
C SER A 207 -20.13 7.10 27.50
N PHE A 208 -21.10 6.21 27.30
CA PHE A 208 -21.41 5.17 28.29
C PHE A 208 -20.24 4.19 28.46
N LEU A 209 -19.57 3.83 27.35
CA LEU A 209 -18.46 2.89 27.37
C LEU A 209 -17.27 3.43 28.16
N GLU A 210 -16.93 4.71 27.97
CA GLU A 210 -15.82 5.36 28.67
C GLU A 210 -16.03 5.34 30.19
N VAL A 211 -17.24 5.68 30.65
CA VAL A 211 -17.59 5.65 32.09
C VAL A 211 -17.57 4.24 32.64
N MET A 212 -18.11 3.27 31.90
CA MET A 212 -18.13 1.87 32.35
C MET A 212 -16.74 1.22 32.35
N GLU A 213 -15.85 1.62 31.45
CA GLU A 213 -14.47 1.16 31.39
C GLU A 213 -13.67 1.67 32.60
N GLU A 214 -13.84 2.94 32.97
CA GLU A 214 -13.28 3.51 34.19
C GLU A 214 -13.79 2.78 35.46
N PHE A 215 -15.09 2.49 35.50
CA PHE A 215 -15.68 1.77 36.63
C PHE A 215 -15.17 0.33 36.73
N TYR A 216 -15.05 -0.36 35.59
CA TYR A 216 -14.54 -1.71 35.53
C TYR A 216 -13.09 -1.80 35.99
N GLU A 217 -12.22 -0.90 35.53
CA GLU A 217 -10.82 -0.85 35.97
C GLU A 217 -10.70 -0.55 37.47
N ARG A 218 -11.53 0.33 38.03
CA ARG A 218 -11.57 0.59 39.48
C ARG A 218 -11.99 -0.64 40.28
N VAL A 219 -12.99 -1.39 39.83
CA VAL A 219 -13.42 -2.62 40.52
C VAL A 219 -12.34 -3.71 40.41
N ARG A 220 -11.72 -3.85 39.24
CA ARG A 220 -10.66 -4.81 38.97
C ARG A 220 -9.43 -4.57 39.84
N THR A 221 -9.00 -3.32 39.95
CA THR A 221 -7.82 -2.94 40.75
C THR A 221 -8.09 -3.06 42.25
N LYS A 222 -9.27 -2.65 42.72
CA LYS A 222 -9.64 -2.77 44.15
C LYS A 222 -9.69 -4.22 44.65
N ASN A 223 -10.05 -5.17 43.79
CA ASN A 223 -10.04 -6.60 44.13
C ASN A 223 -8.65 -7.25 44.07
N LYS A 224 -7.65 -6.61 43.46
CA LYS A 224 -6.26 -7.09 43.47
C LYS A 224 -5.54 -6.85 44.80
N ASP A 225 -5.95 -5.85 45.58
CA ASP A 225 -5.33 -5.50 46.87
C ASP A 225 -5.91 -6.28 48.07
N LEU A 226 -6.87 -7.19 47.83
CA LEU A 226 -7.59 -7.99 48.84
C LEU A 226 -7.25 -9.49 48.78
N GLY A 227 -6.26 -9.89 47.97
CA GLY A 227 -5.81 -11.27 47.79
C GLY A 227 -4.43 -11.54 48.33
#